data_AF-A0A536QM04-F1
#
_entry.id   AF-A0A536QM04-F1
#
_cell.length_a   1.000
_cell.length_b   1.000
_cell.length_c   1.000
_cell.angle_alpha   90.00
_cell.angle_beta   90.00
_cell.angle_gamma   90.00
#
_symmetry.space_group_name_H-M   'P 1'
#
loop_
_entity.id
_entity.type
_entity.pdbx_description
1 polymer ?
#
loop_
_entity_poly.entity_id
_entity_poly.type
_entity_poly.pdbx_seq_one_letter_code
_entity_poly.pdbx_strand_id
1 'polypeptide(L)'
;MNKPAGAQENDVLVMVVGFNLSGTFTPPSNFTEIDWTSFIWAGSHVVGASDPGPYTFSVVTAKGMVAWIGAYVGLDTANPVDPTHPHASTSGTSHSTNTSTPMSTANAYELVIAAFQVQVDATWTPPADMLELADFKNATGTIVTVGINHALQSQAGLPIVETATSSVSGSSTNLIFALNPLSSNTTSLGSTTVSVSSPSGPTLVSTGPFALASTDFIGGDHLIIDISVPDDPNNCPAVRVSYDSTATPSKLTVALTVPESVAALVPLTLALPVAARWWKRRRP
;
A
#
# COMPACT_ATOMS: atom_id res chain seq x y z
N MET A 1 14.38 10.77 -10.83
CA MET A 1 13.41 9.66 -10.68
C MET A 1 12.13 10.02 -11.40
N ASN A 2 11.59 9.14 -12.23
CA ASN A 2 10.32 9.39 -12.91
C ASN A 2 9.15 9.23 -11.94
N LYS A 3 8.06 9.95 -12.19
CA LYS A 3 6.78 9.72 -11.50
C LYS A 3 6.31 8.28 -11.78
N PRO A 4 5.83 7.53 -10.77
CA PRO A 4 5.26 6.20 -10.98
C PRO A 4 4.16 6.21 -12.04
N ALA A 5 4.14 5.19 -12.89
CA ALA A 5 3.10 5.04 -13.91
C ALA A 5 1.73 4.87 -13.23
N GLY A 6 0.74 5.63 -13.69
CA GLY A 6 -0.61 5.60 -13.14
C GLY A 6 -0.83 6.46 -11.89
N ALA A 7 0.19 7.12 -11.35
CA ALA A 7 0.01 8.04 -10.24
C ALA A 7 -0.85 9.25 -10.65
N GLN A 8 -1.94 9.47 -9.90
CA GLN A 8 -2.95 10.48 -10.15
C GLN A 8 -2.88 11.62 -9.14
N GLU A 9 -3.63 12.69 -9.39
CA GLU A 9 -3.79 13.77 -8.42
C GLU A 9 -4.34 13.23 -7.09
N ASN A 10 -3.81 13.72 -5.98
CA ASN A 10 -4.08 13.28 -4.60
C ASN A 10 -3.45 11.95 -4.18
N ASP A 11 -2.71 11.27 -5.05
CA ASP A 11 -1.85 10.18 -4.61
C ASP A 11 -0.69 10.75 -3.78
N VAL A 12 -0.22 9.98 -2.80
CA VAL A 12 1.00 10.30 -2.06
C VAL A 12 2.13 9.45 -2.63
N LEU A 13 3.16 10.12 -3.12
CA LEU A 13 4.42 9.48 -3.48
C LEU A 13 5.30 9.37 -2.26
N VAL A 14 5.93 8.22 -2.10
CA VAL A 14 7.01 8.01 -1.14
C VAL A 14 8.26 7.71 -1.92
N MET A 15 9.33 8.44 -1.63
CA MET A 15 10.64 8.18 -2.18
C MET A 15 11.58 7.75 -1.06
N VAL A 16 12.35 6.70 -1.32
CA VAL A 16 13.45 6.27 -0.47
C VAL A 16 14.72 6.26 -1.30
N VAL A 17 15.77 6.90 -0.78
CA VAL A 17 17.08 6.96 -1.42
C VAL A 17 18.13 6.40 -0.47
N GLY A 18 18.73 5.26 -0.84
CA GLY A 18 19.87 4.70 -0.16
C GLY A 18 21.17 5.14 -0.83
N PHE A 19 22.18 5.48 -0.03
CA PHE A 19 23.45 5.96 -0.53
C PHE A 19 24.61 5.62 0.40
N ASN A 20 25.82 5.64 -0.14
CA ASN A 20 27.06 5.60 0.63
C ASN A 20 27.64 7.02 0.70
N LEU A 21 27.39 7.75 1.80
CA LEU A 21 27.87 9.13 1.91
C LEU A 21 29.36 9.20 2.25
N SER A 22 30.05 9.95 1.41
CA SER A 22 31.05 10.92 1.85
C SER A 22 30.70 12.27 1.22
N GLY A 23 29.61 12.93 1.64
CA GLY A 23 29.21 14.23 1.08
C GLY A 23 27.78 14.68 1.43
N THR A 24 27.23 15.61 0.65
CA THR A 24 25.95 16.29 0.92
C THR A 24 24.85 15.75 0.00
N PHE A 25 23.74 15.29 0.58
CA PHE A 25 22.51 14.97 -0.14
C PHE A 25 21.64 16.23 -0.26
N THR A 26 21.06 16.45 -1.44
CA THR A 26 20.05 17.48 -1.70
C THR A 26 18.76 16.78 -2.09
N PRO A 27 17.72 16.79 -1.23
CA PRO A 27 16.44 16.16 -1.52
C PRO A 27 15.71 16.87 -2.67
N PRO A 28 14.72 16.21 -3.31
CA PRO A 28 13.85 16.87 -4.27
C PRO A 28 13.04 17.97 -3.59
N SER A 29 12.99 19.16 -4.20
CA SER A 29 12.31 20.34 -3.63
C SER A 29 10.82 20.15 -3.38
N ASN A 30 10.19 19.22 -4.08
CA ASN A 30 8.74 18.99 -3.99
C ASN A 30 8.39 17.98 -2.89
N PHE A 31 9.40 17.33 -2.29
CA PHE A 31 9.19 16.32 -1.26
C PHE A 31 9.35 16.95 0.12
N THR A 32 8.41 16.63 1.01
CA THR A 32 8.56 16.84 2.44
C THR A 32 9.40 15.69 2.99
N GLU A 33 10.44 16.01 3.75
CA GLU A 33 11.28 15.00 4.40
C GLU A 33 10.49 14.24 5.46
N ILE A 34 10.67 12.91 5.48
CA ILE A 34 10.16 12.02 6.53
C ILE A 34 11.26 11.77 7.56
N ASP A 35 12.39 11.25 7.10
CA ASP A 35 13.56 11.04 7.94
C ASP A 35 14.85 11.01 7.10
N TRP A 36 15.96 11.31 7.75
CA TRP A 36 17.28 11.38 7.13
C TRP A 36 18.38 10.90 8.07
N THR A 37 19.20 9.98 7.55
CA THR A 37 20.42 9.50 8.21
C THR A 37 21.64 9.57 7.29
N SER A 38 22.79 9.08 7.76
CA SER A 38 24.01 9.05 6.95
C SER A 38 23.94 8.15 5.72
N PHE A 39 23.02 7.17 5.64
CA PHE A 39 22.98 6.21 4.51
C PHE A 39 21.65 6.12 3.79
N ILE A 40 20.60 6.72 4.34
CA ILE A 40 19.26 6.62 3.76
C ILE A 40 18.44 7.88 4.07
N TRP A 41 17.66 8.30 3.09
CA TRP A 41 16.69 9.39 3.18
C TRP A 41 15.33 8.91 2.69
N ALA A 42 14.26 9.37 3.32
CA ALA A 42 12.89 9.16 2.88
C ALA A 42 12.11 10.49 2.84
N GLY A 43 11.20 10.61 1.88
CA GLY A 43 10.33 11.78 1.75
C GLY A 43 8.98 11.43 1.14
N SER A 44 7.98 12.28 1.39
CA SER A 44 6.63 12.20 0.81
C SER A 44 6.32 13.39 -0.11
N HIS A 45 5.53 13.17 -1.15
CA HIS A 45 5.00 14.22 -2.02
C HIS A 45 3.55 13.92 -2.41
N VAL A 46 2.64 14.86 -2.18
CA VAL A 46 1.26 14.76 -2.69
C VAL A 46 1.23 15.21 -4.14
N VAL A 47 0.79 14.33 -5.03
CA VAL A 47 0.70 14.59 -6.46
C VAL A 47 -0.36 15.66 -6.73
N GLY A 48 0.04 16.77 -7.34
CA GLY A 48 -0.88 17.80 -7.82
C GLY A 48 -1.40 17.55 -9.25
N ALA A 49 -2.48 18.24 -9.64
CA ALA A 49 -3.10 18.19 -10.97
C ALA A 49 -2.14 18.36 -12.16
N SER A 50 -1.03 19.06 -11.96
CA SER A 50 -0.01 19.35 -12.98
C SER A 50 1.39 18.97 -12.52
N ASP A 51 1.50 18.01 -11.61
CA ASP A 51 2.79 17.50 -11.16
C ASP A 51 3.49 16.74 -12.31
N PRO A 52 4.53 17.33 -12.92
CA PRO A 52 5.05 16.85 -14.19
C PRO A 52 6.01 15.67 -14.01
N GLY A 53 6.62 15.52 -12.83
CA GLY A 53 7.91 14.84 -12.72
C GLY A 53 8.93 15.33 -13.78
N PRO A 54 10.08 14.64 -13.94
CA PRO A 54 10.70 13.76 -12.95
C PRO A 54 11.18 14.54 -11.72
N TYR A 55 11.37 13.84 -10.60
CA TYR A 55 11.90 14.41 -9.36
C TYR A 55 13.42 14.26 -9.31
N THR A 56 14.12 15.37 -9.09
CA THR A 56 15.58 15.43 -9.07
C THR A 56 16.08 15.56 -7.64
N PHE A 57 17.07 14.75 -7.30
CA PHE A 57 17.89 14.87 -6.09
C PHE A 57 19.35 14.69 -6.49
N SER A 58 20.26 15.07 -5.60
CA SER A 58 21.69 14.90 -5.84
C SER A 58 22.43 14.47 -4.59
N VAL A 59 23.55 13.77 -4.79
CA VAL A 59 24.55 13.57 -3.75
C VAL A 59 25.87 14.08 -4.29
N VAL A 60 26.45 15.09 -3.66
CA VAL A 60 27.82 15.48 -3.94
C VAL A 60 28.69 14.39 -3.34
N THR A 61 29.51 13.71 -4.14
CA THR A 61 30.46 12.64 -3.74
C THR A 61 29.89 11.30 -3.23
N ALA A 62 28.71 10.86 -3.70
CA ALA A 62 28.27 9.47 -3.47
C ALA A 62 29.20 8.45 -4.14
N LYS A 63 29.56 7.38 -3.42
CA LYS A 63 30.23 6.20 -4.01
C LYS A 63 29.27 5.17 -4.61
N GLY A 64 28.02 5.22 -4.17
CA GLY A 64 26.90 4.39 -4.60
C GLY A 64 25.60 5.04 -4.17
N MET A 65 24.58 4.93 -5.02
CA MET A 65 23.25 5.50 -4.76
C MET A 65 22.20 4.69 -5.48
N VAL A 66 21.10 4.45 -4.80
CA VAL A 66 19.95 3.76 -5.35
C VAL A 66 18.68 4.39 -4.79
N ALA A 67 17.62 4.42 -5.59
CA ALA A 67 16.38 5.08 -5.22
C ALA A 67 15.17 4.28 -5.68
N TRP A 68 14.13 4.35 -4.86
CA TRP A 68 12.82 3.79 -5.13
C TRP A 68 11.77 4.86 -4.90
N ILE A 69 10.69 4.78 -5.68
CA ILE A 69 9.53 5.65 -5.54
C ILE A 69 8.26 4.83 -5.73
N GLY A 70 7.37 4.87 -4.74
CA GLY A 70 6.05 4.28 -4.78
C GLY A 70 4.96 5.35 -4.80
N ALA A 71 3.80 5.01 -5.35
CA ALA A 71 2.59 5.84 -5.29
C ALA A 71 1.53 5.11 -4.46
N TYR A 72 0.90 5.83 -3.55
CA TYR A 72 -0.10 5.32 -2.63
C TYR A 72 -1.38 6.13 -2.73
N VAL A 73 -2.50 5.42 -2.76
CA VAL A 73 -3.85 5.98 -2.87
C VAL A 73 -4.56 5.92 -1.52
N GLY A 74 -5.55 6.80 -1.32
CA GLY A 74 -6.41 6.74 -0.13
C GLY A 74 -5.75 7.24 1.17
N LEU A 75 -4.71 8.07 1.06
CA LEU A 75 -3.99 8.65 2.19
C LEU A 75 -4.45 10.08 2.48
N ASP A 76 -4.22 10.54 3.71
CA ASP A 76 -4.46 11.92 4.11
C ASP A 76 -3.49 12.86 3.38
N THR A 77 -3.98 13.65 2.43
CA THR A 77 -3.13 14.57 1.67
C THR A 77 -2.74 15.83 2.44
N ALA A 78 -3.37 16.12 3.57
CA ALA A 78 -2.98 17.21 4.45
C ALA A 78 -1.84 16.79 5.39
N ASN A 79 -1.90 15.57 5.93
CA ASN A 79 -0.90 15.01 6.83
C ASN A 79 -0.57 13.56 6.43
N PRO A 80 0.17 13.34 5.34
CA PRO A 80 0.30 12.00 4.74
C PRO A 80 1.12 11.00 5.54
N VAL A 81 1.94 11.47 6.50
CA VAL A 81 2.89 10.65 7.23
C VAL A 81 2.64 10.81 8.73
N ASP A 82 2.62 9.69 9.45
CA ASP A 82 2.57 9.67 10.91
C ASP A 82 3.83 10.35 11.48
N PRO A 83 3.75 11.16 12.55
CA PRO A 83 4.90 11.90 13.07
C PRO A 83 6.00 11.02 13.70
N THR A 84 5.77 9.73 13.89
CA THR A 84 6.74 8.79 14.45
C THR A 84 7.42 7.98 13.35
N HIS A 85 8.72 8.24 13.17
CA HIS A 85 9.53 7.56 12.17
C HIS A 85 10.95 7.37 12.69
N PRO A 86 11.15 6.37 13.58
CA PRO A 86 12.47 6.11 14.14
C PRO A 86 13.37 5.39 13.15
N HIS A 87 14.67 5.63 13.27
CA HIS A 87 15.69 4.90 12.53
C HIS A 87 16.64 4.16 13.48
N ALA A 88 17.35 3.18 12.92
CA ALA A 88 18.39 2.45 13.62
C ALA A 88 19.54 2.11 12.69
N SER A 89 20.76 2.15 13.21
CA SER A 89 21.95 1.66 12.50
C SER A 89 22.38 0.34 13.10
N THR A 90 22.45 -0.69 12.27
CA THR A 90 22.91 -2.02 12.66
C THR A 90 24.06 -2.45 11.77
N SER A 91 24.91 -3.36 12.26
CA SER A 91 25.90 -4.06 11.44
C SER A 91 25.69 -5.55 11.60
N GLY A 92 25.81 -6.31 10.52
CA GLY A 92 25.53 -7.74 10.52
C GLY A 92 24.65 -8.13 9.34
N THR A 93 24.05 -9.31 9.44
CA THR A 93 23.04 -9.81 8.49
C THR A 93 21.61 -9.57 8.97
N SER A 94 21.41 -9.27 10.25
CA SER A 94 20.10 -8.98 10.84
C SER A 94 19.94 -7.47 11.02
N HIS A 95 18.89 -6.92 10.43
CA HIS A 95 18.67 -5.49 10.34
C HIS A 95 17.32 -5.16 10.96
N SER A 96 17.35 -4.70 12.21
CA SER A 96 16.14 -4.32 12.94
C SER A 96 15.93 -2.82 12.85
N THR A 97 14.67 -2.39 12.80
CA THR A 97 14.28 -1.01 13.09
C THR A 97 14.51 -0.70 14.58
N ASN A 98 14.28 0.54 15.02
CA ASN A 98 14.70 0.96 16.35
C ASN A 98 13.97 0.20 17.47
N THR A 99 14.72 -0.54 18.29
CA THR A 99 14.18 -1.31 19.42
C THR A 99 14.10 -0.52 20.72
N SER A 100 14.83 0.59 20.83
CA SER A 100 14.86 1.44 22.04
C SER A 100 13.71 2.44 22.05
N THR A 101 13.36 2.96 20.87
CA THR A 101 12.19 3.78 20.61
C THR A 101 11.48 3.22 19.38
N PRO A 102 10.71 2.13 19.55
CA PRO A 102 9.91 1.55 18.47
C PRO A 102 8.95 2.57 17.87
N MET A 103 8.58 2.34 16.62
CA MET A 103 7.49 3.08 16.01
C MET A 103 6.17 2.75 16.72
N SER A 104 5.21 3.65 16.67
CA SER A 104 3.81 3.33 16.92
C SER A 104 2.91 4.24 16.10
N THR A 105 1.93 3.68 15.40
CA THR A 105 0.99 4.47 14.60
C THR A 105 0.03 5.25 15.48
N ALA A 106 -0.27 6.51 15.14
CA ALA A 106 -1.25 7.32 15.87
C ALA A 106 -2.69 6.84 15.60
N ASN A 107 -2.92 6.28 14.41
CA ASN A 107 -4.21 5.80 13.94
C ASN A 107 -4.18 4.30 13.61
N ALA A 108 -5.37 3.70 13.58
CA ALA A 108 -5.56 2.38 13.02
C ALA A 108 -5.56 2.45 11.48
N TYR A 109 -5.17 1.35 10.85
CA TYR A 109 -5.09 1.17 9.40
C TYR A 109 -4.09 2.12 8.71
N GLU A 110 -3.04 2.52 9.41
CA GLU A 110 -1.90 3.17 8.78
C GLU A 110 -1.06 2.14 8.01
N LEU A 111 -0.54 2.57 6.87
CA LEU A 111 0.37 1.74 6.08
C LEU A 111 1.80 1.95 6.58
N VAL A 112 2.34 0.97 7.29
CA VAL A 112 3.72 0.97 7.76
C VAL A 112 4.63 0.58 6.61
N ILE A 113 5.70 1.34 6.41
CA ILE A 113 6.75 1.09 5.42
C ILE A 113 8.09 1.02 6.15
N ALA A 114 8.82 -0.06 5.92
CA ALA A 114 10.15 -0.28 6.44
C ALA A 114 11.16 -0.38 5.29
N ALA A 115 12.20 0.45 5.37
CA ALA A 115 13.30 0.46 4.42
C ALA A 115 14.60 0.03 5.11
N PHE A 116 15.22 -1.03 4.59
CA PHE A 116 16.46 -1.56 5.11
C PHE A 116 17.56 -1.36 4.08
N GLN A 117 18.63 -0.66 4.46
CA GLN A 117 19.77 -0.40 3.59
C GLN A 117 21.00 -1.12 4.13
N VAL A 118 21.82 -1.71 3.25
CA VAL A 118 23.13 -2.27 3.60
C VAL A 118 24.19 -1.91 2.56
N GLN A 119 25.42 -1.63 3.00
CA GLN A 119 26.54 -1.18 2.15
C GLN A 119 27.33 -2.33 1.53
N VAL A 120 26.62 -3.30 0.97
CA VAL A 120 27.21 -4.47 0.32
C VAL A 120 26.25 -4.98 -0.74
N ASP A 121 26.77 -5.73 -1.71
CA ASP A 121 25.92 -6.47 -2.63
C ASP A 121 25.23 -7.62 -1.88
N ALA A 122 23.96 -7.40 -1.56
CA ALA A 122 23.10 -8.34 -0.87
C ALA A 122 21.73 -8.46 -1.57
N THR A 123 21.01 -9.49 -1.18
CA THR A 123 19.57 -9.69 -1.38
C THR A 123 18.91 -9.64 0.00
N TRP A 124 17.63 -9.28 0.06
CA TRP A 124 16.88 -9.24 1.30
C TRP A 124 15.93 -10.42 1.45
N THR A 125 15.69 -10.77 2.70
CA THR A 125 14.51 -11.50 3.14
C THR A 125 13.68 -10.52 3.96
N PRO A 126 12.41 -10.27 3.58
CA PRO A 126 11.56 -9.30 4.25
C PRO A 126 11.28 -9.72 5.71
N PRO A 127 10.87 -8.77 6.58
CA PRO A 127 10.28 -9.12 7.86
C PRO A 127 9.08 -10.07 7.70
N ALA A 128 8.86 -10.96 8.66
CA ALA A 128 7.85 -12.02 8.52
C ALA A 128 6.42 -11.50 8.35
N ASP A 129 6.12 -10.35 8.94
CA ASP A 129 4.79 -9.75 8.98
C ASP A 129 4.62 -8.62 7.94
N MET A 130 5.58 -8.44 7.03
CA MET A 130 5.53 -7.44 5.96
C MET A 130 5.62 -8.07 4.57
N LEU A 131 4.95 -7.43 3.60
CA LEU A 131 5.10 -7.76 2.19
C LEU A 131 6.31 -7.02 1.61
N GLU A 132 7.15 -7.75 0.87
CA GLU A 132 8.25 -7.18 0.10
C GLU A 132 7.74 -6.43 -1.14
N LEU A 133 8.15 -5.18 -1.29
CA LEU A 133 7.81 -4.36 -2.46
C LEU A 133 8.94 -4.34 -3.49
N ALA A 134 10.19 -4.22 -3.03
CA ALA A 134 11.31 -4.12 -3.93
C ALA A 134 12.64 -4.40 -3.23
N ASP A 135 13.51 -5.09 -3.97
CA ASP A 135 14.93 -5.23 -3.70
C ASP A 135 15.74 -4.60 -4.82
N PHE A 136 16.60 -3.65 -4.49
CA PHE A 136 17.33 -2.89 -5.49
C PHE A 136 18.73 -2.49 -5.04
N LYS A 137 19.63 -2.43 -6.01
CA LYS A 137 21.02 -2.02 -5.84
C LYS A 137 21.50 -1.14 -6.98
N ASN A 138 22.54 -0.35 -6.73
CA ASN A 138 23.28 0.29 -7.82
C ASN A 138 24.09 -0.74 -8.62
N ALA A 139 24.30 -0.46 -9.91
CA ALA A 139 24.98 -1.38 -10.82
C ALA A 139 26.52 -1.28 -10.78
N THR A 140 27.06 -0.14 -10.36
CA THR A 140 28.50 0.16 -10.42
C THR A 140 28.97 0.95 -9.20
N GLY A 141 30.28 0.91 -8.92
CA GLY A 141 30.87 1.59 -7.77
C GLY A 141 30.74 0.78 -6.48
N THR A 142 30.75 1.46 -5.33
CA THR A 142 30.48 0.81 -4.05
C THR A 142 29.01 0.44 -4.00
N ILE A 143 28.72 -0.85 -3.83
CA ILE A 143 27.34 -1.34 -3.86
C ILE A 143 26.61 -0.98 -2.56
N VAL A 144 25.39 -0.49 -2.74
CA VAL A 144 24.38 -0.26 -1.72
C VAL A 144 23.14 -1.00 -2.19
N THR A 145 22.63 -1.89 -1.35
CA THR A 145 21.34 -2.54 -1.56
C THR A 145 20.32 -1.95 -0.59
N VAL A 146 19.09 -1.76 -1.04
CA VAL A 146 17.93 -1.39 -0.22
C VAL A 146 16.81 -2.38 -0.48
N GLY A 147 16.14 -2.81 0.60
CA GLY A 147 14.89 -3.57 0.58
C GLY A 147 13.76 -2.72 1.15
N ILE A 148 12.62 -2.68 0.46
CA ILE A 148 11.42 -1.92 0.86
C ILE A 148 10.30 -2.89 1.14
N ASN A 149 9.67 -2.74 2.30
CA ASN A 149 8.62 -3.61 2.80
C ASN A 149 7.46 -2.78 3.34
N HIS A 150 6.25 -3.32 3.29
CA HIS A 150 5.08 -2.64 3.85
C HIS A 150 4.09 -3.61 4.52
N ALA A 151 3.34 -3.10 5.48
CA ALA A 151 2.27 -3.81 6.17
C ALA A 151 1.20 -2.84 6.63
N LEU A 152 -0.05 -3.31 6.70
CA LEU A 152 -1.14 -2.53 7.27
C LEU A 152 -1.17 -2.73 8.78
N GLN A 153 -1.07 -1.64 9.54
CA GLN A 153 -1.18 -1.70 10.99
C GLN A 153 -2.63 -1.49 11.41
N SER A 154 -3.33 -2.57 11.77
CA SER A 154 -4.77 -2.52 12.09
C SER A 154 -5.11 -1.86 13.43
N GLN A 155 -4.12 -1.61 14.29
CA GLN A 155 -4.33 -1.02 15.62
C GLN A 155 -3.30 0.08 15.93
N ALA A 156 -3.80 1.23 16.37
CA ALA A 156 -2.99 2.35 16.85
C ALA A 156 -2.23 2.04 18.15
N GLY A 157 -1.09 2.71 18.34
CA GLY A 157 -0.37 2.78 19.61
C GLY A 157 0.40 1.52 20.01
N LEU A 158 0.40 0.48 19.18
CA LEU A 158 1.23 -0.70 19.41
C LEU A 158 2.68 -0.42 18.98
N PRO A 159 3.68 -0.84 19.77
CA PRO A 159 5.08 -0.80 19.35
C PRO A 159 5.32 -1.69 18.12
N ILE A 160 6.00 -1.15 17.12
CA ILE A 160 6.33 -1.82 15.86
C ILE A 160 7.85 -1.88 15.73
N VAL A 161 8.36 -3.11 15.61
CA VAL A 161 9.77 -3.42 15.37
C VAL A 161 9.83 -4.44 14.26
N GLU A 162 10.54 -4.08 13.19
CA GLU A 162 10.64 -4.91 11.99
C GLU A 162 12.07 -5.33 11.76
N THR A 163 12.27 -6.58 11.38
CA THR A 163 13.62 -7.13 11.17
C THR A 163 13.71 -7.83 9.83
N ALA A 164 14.47 -7.24 8.90
CA ALA A 164 14.84 -7.88 7.65
C ALA A 164 16.21 -8.56 7.76
N THR A 165 16.45 -9.54 6.90
CA THR A 165 17.74 -10.24 6.84
C THR A 165 18.40 -10.02 5.49
N SER A 166 19.66 -9.59 5.48
CA SER A 166 20.46 -9.50 4.27
C SER A 166 21.27 -10.78 4.08
N SER A 167 21.53 -11.17 2.83
CA SER A 167 22.35 -12.36 2.52
C SER A 167 23.83 -12.21 2.85
N VAL A 168 24.30 -10.99 3.12
CA VAL A 168 25.70 -10.66 3.40
C VAL A 168 25.79 -9.61 4.50
N SER A 169 26.70 -9.80 5.45
CA SER A 169 26.92 -8.85 6.55
C SER A 169 27.46 -7.51 6.04
N GLY A 170 26.92 -6.41 6.54
CA GLY A 170 27.43 -5.07 6.23
C GLY A 170 26.94 -4.00 7.21
N SER A 171 27.49 -2.79 7.08
CA SER A 171 26.97 -1.62 7.77
C SER A 171 25.67 -1.17 7.14
N SER A 172 24.71 -0.80 7.98
CA SER A 172 23.33 -0.57 7.59
C SER A 172 22.68 0.55 8.40
N THR A 173 21.72 1.21 7.77
CA THR A 173 20.74 2.05 8.45
C THR A 173 19.34 1.69 7.96
N ASN A 174 18.40 1.60 8.89
CA ASN A 174 17.03 1.16 8.68
C ASN A 174 16.10 2.30 9.06
N LEU A 175 15.10 2.57 8.22
CA LEU A 175 14.03 3.53 8.46
C LEU A 175 12.71 2.78 8.58
N ILE A 176 11.82 3.25 9.44
CA ILE A 176 10.43 2.85 9.44
C ILE A 176 9.57 4.10 9.60
N PHE A 177 8.56 4.26 8.75
CA PHE A 177 7.56 5.33 8.82
C PHE A 177 6.17 4.76 8.48
N ALA A 178 5.10 5.47 8.84
CA ALA A 178 3.74 5.06 8.53
C ALA A 178 3.01 6.16 7.74
N LEU A 179 2.11 5.74 6.85
CA LEU A 179 1.29 6.65 6.05
C LEU A 179 -0.12 6.71 6.63
N ASN A 180 -0.60 7.93 6.86
CA ASN A 180 -1.91 8.17 7.42
C ASN A 180 -3.00 7.89 6.38
N PRO A 181 -3.99 7.04 6.69
CA PRO A 181 -5.13 6.85 5.82
C PRO A 181 -5.97 8.13 5.79
N LEU A 182 -6.69 8.35 4.69
CA LEU A 182 -7.61 9.48 4.57
C LEU A 182 -8.75 9.34 5.60
N SER A 183 -8.71 10.15 6.66
CA SER A 183 -9.63 10.07 7.81
C SER A 183 -11.10 10.34 7.48
N SER A 184 -11.40 10.97 6.33
CA SER A 184 -12.75 11.41 5.99
C SER A 184 -13.56 10.46 5.10
N ASN A 185 -12.93 9.44 4.48
CA ASN A 185 -13.58 8.60 3.44
C ASN A 185 -13.42 7.09 3.66
N THR A 186 -12.93 6.63 4.81
CA THR A 186 -12.87 5.20 5.10
C THR A 186 -14.21 4.73 5.69
N THR A 187 -15.11 4.30 4.81
CA THR A 187 -16.32 3.59 5.24
C THR A 187 -15.95 2.13 5.50
N SER A 188 -15.89 1.73 6.77
CA SER A 188 -15.81 0.30 7.10
C SER A 188 -17.06 -0.38 6.56
N LEU A 189 -16.88 -1.35 5.67
CA LEU A 189 -17.98 -2.16 5.17
C LEU A 189 -18.28 -3.36 6.08
N GLY A 190 -17.72 -3.34 7.30
CA GLY A 190 -17.79 -4.42 8.28
C GLY A 190 -16.72 -5.50 8.08
N SER A 191 -16.75 -6.50 8.96
CA SER A 191 -15.89 -7.68 8.91
C SER A 191 -16.75 -8.93 8.99
N THR A 192 -16.35 -10.00 8.33
CA THR A 192 -16.96 -11.32 8.53
C THR A 192 -15.90 -12.41 8.54
N THR A 193 -16.24 -13.55 9.12
CA THR A 193 -15.45 -14.77 9.05
C THR A 193 -16.15 -15.75 8.12
N VAL A 194 -15.40 -16.39 7.23
CA VAL A 194 -15.92 -17.47 6.37
C VAL A 194 -15.15 -18.73 6.69
N SER A 195 -15.86 -19.82 6.99
CA SER A 195 -15.25 -21.14 7.15
C SER A 195 -14.79 -21.64 5.79
N VAL A 196 -13.51 -21.95 5.66
CA VAL A 196 -12.95 -22.59 4.46
C VAL A 196 -13.01 -24.10 4.66
N SER A 197 -13.63 -24.83 3.74
CA SER A 197 -13.70 -26.30 3.78
C SER A 197 -13.06 -26.89 2.53
N SER A 198 -12.55 -28.12 2.63
CA SER A 198 -12.07 -28.86 1.46
C SER A 198 -13.25 -29.58 0.80
N PRO A 199 -13.55 -29.31 -0.48
CA PRO A 199 -14.48 -30.14 -1.25
C PRO A 199 -13.85 -31.48 -1.65
N SER A 200 -12.52 -31.54 -1.78
CA SER A 200 -11.72 -32.77 -1.95
C SER A 200 -10.21 -32.47 -1.82
N GLY A 201 -9.51 -33.14 -0.90
CA GLY A 201 -8.04 -33.05 -0.78
C GLY A 201 -7.49 -31.96 0.17
N PRO A 202 -6.18 -31.66 0.14
CA PRO A 202 -5.54 -30.75 1.11
C PRO A 202 -5.80 -29.26 0.84
N THR A 203 -6.41 -28.91 -0.30
CA THR A 203 -6.73 -27.53 -0.65
C THR A 203 -8.08 -27.14 -0.06
N LEU A 204 -8.07 -26.22 0.91
CA LEU A 204 -9.27 -25.59 1.43
C LEU A 204 -9.72 -24.49 0.46
N VAL A 205 -10.98 -24.50 0.03
CA VAL A 205 -11.52 -23.47 -0.88
C VAL A 205 -12.73 -22.81 -0.23
N SER A 206 -12.77 -21.47 -0.23
CA SER A 206 -13.97 -20.72 0.11
C SER A 206 -14.63 -20.29 -1.19
N THR A 207 -15.81 -20.83 -1.47
CA THR A 207 -16.63 -20.45 -2.64
C THR A 207 -17.88 -19.64 -2.26
N GLY A 208 -18.08 -19.39 -0.96
CA GLY A 208 -19.22 -18.64 -0.45
C GLY A 208 -19.00 -17.12 -0.54
N PRO A 209 -19.99 -16.34 -0.99
CA PRO A 209 -19.91 -14.89 -0.94
C PRO A 209 -19.93 -14.41 0.52
N PHE A 210 -19.18 -13.35 0.82
CA PHE A 210 -19.40 -12.56 2.02
C PHE A 210 -20.09 -11.24 1.66
N ALA A 211 -21.12 -10.90 2.42
CA ALA A 211 -21.78 -9.60 2.27
C ALA A 211 -21.01 -8.56 3.08
N LEU A 212 -20.76 -7.43 2.44
CA LEU A 212 -20.28 -6.22 3.08
C LEU A 212 -21.46 -5.25 3.25
N ALA A 213 -21.37 -4.32 4.19
CA ALA A 213 -22.36 -3.26 4.34
C ALA A 213 -22.51 -2.49 3.02
N SER A 214 -23.75 -2.10 2.67
CA SER A 214 -23.99 -1.36 1.44
C SER A 214 -23.44 0.05 1.56
N THR A 215 -22.56 0.42 0.64
CA THR A 215 -22.14 1.81 0.41
C THR A 215 -22.32 2.16 -1.06
N ASP A 216 -22.56 3.43 -1.33
CA ASP A 216 -22.41 3.96 -2.68
C ASP A 216 -20.91 4.07 -2.99
N PHE A 217 -20.49 3.57 -4.15
CA PHE A 217 -19.15 3.81 -4.68
C PHE A 217 -19.24 4.98 -5.67
N ILE A 218 -18.44 6.02 -5.45
CA ILE A 218 -18.22 7.08 -6.43
C ILE A 218 -16.96 6.78 -7.25
N GLY A 219 -16.81 7.46 -8.39
CA GLY A 219 -15.62 7.32 -9.22
C GLY A 219 -14.38 7.75 -8.44
N GLY A 220 -13.38 6.87 -8.36
CA GLY A 220 -12.16 7.07 -7.56
C GLY A 220 -12.17 6.36 -6.20
N ASP A 221 -13.26 5.70 -5.81
CA ASP A 221 -13.28 4.88 -4.60
C ASP A 221 -12.48 3.58 -4.78
N HIS A 222 -11.82 3.15 -3.70
CA HIS A 222 -11.02 1.94 -3.65
C HIS A 222 -11.55 0.98 -2.57
N LEU A 223 -11.72 -0.30 -2.92
CA LEU A 223 -12.06 -1.36 -1.98
C LEU A 223 -10.79 -2.03 -1.48
N ILE A 224 -10.56 -1.97 -0.16
CA ILE A 224 -9.47 -2.66 0.52
C ILE A 224 -10.06 -3.87 1.26
N ILE A 225 -9.46 -5.04 1.08
CA ILE A 225 -9.85 -6.28 1.75
C ILE A 225 -8.63 -6.76 2.53
N ASP A 226 -8.75 -6.80 3.85
CA ASP A 226 -7.77 -7.44 4.73
C ASP A 226 -8.22 -8.88 5.02
N ILE A 227 -7.33 -9.84 4.82
CA ILE A 227 -7.60 -11.27 4.98
C ILE A 227 -6.63 -11.82 6.01
N SER A 228 -7.13 -12.04 7.22
CA SER A 228 -6.41 -12.75 8.27
C SER A 228 -6.80 -14.22 8.27
N VAL A 229 -5.82 -15.11 8.29
CA VAL A 229 -6.03 -16.55 8.49
C VAL A 229 -5.30 -16.97 9.76
N PRO A 230 -6.02 -17.23 10.86
CA PRO A 230 -5.39 -17.67 12.10
C PRO A 230 -4.78 -19.06 11.91
N ASP A 231 -3.63 -19.29 12.55
CA ASP A 231 -3.02 -20.62 12.61
C ASP A 231 -4.00 -21.62 13.25
N ASP A 232 -4.18 -22.78 12.62
CA ASP A 232 -4.83 -23.92 13.28
C ASP A 232 -3.76 -24.65 14.11
N PRO A 233 -3.80 -24.54 15.45
CA PRO A 233 -2.79 -25.15 16.33
C PRO A 233 -2.79 -26.67 16.27
N ASN A 234 -3.77 -27.31 15.63
CA ASN A 234 -3.91 -28.75 15.59
C ASN A 234 -3.59 -29.41 14.24
N ASN A 235 -3.60 -28.70 13.09
CA ASN A 235 -3.58 -29.38 11.79
C ASN A 235 -2.86 -28.72 10.60
N CYS A 236 -2.48 -27.42 10.63
CA CYS A 236 -1.77 -26.76 9.53
C CYS A 236 -0.89 -25.58 10.02
N PRO A 237 0.36 -25.81 10.45
CA PRO A 237 1.22 -24.76 11.03
C PRO A 237 1.81 -23.77 9.98
N ALA A 238 1.18 -23.63 8.81
CA ALA A 238 1.61 -22.75 7.73
C ALA A 238 0.48 -22.56 6.70
N VAL A 239 -0.71 -22.10 7.14
CA VAL A 239 -1.80 -21.84 6.19
C VAL A 239 -1.42 -20.66 5.32
N ARG A 240 -1.25 -20.89 4.01
CA ARG A 240 -1.03 -19.84 3.03
C ARG A 240 -2.30 -19.60 2.24
N VAL A 241 -2.76 -18.36 2.20
CA VAL A 241 -3.80 -17.93 1.26
C VAL A 241 -3.15 -17.78 -0.11
N SER A 242 -3.61 -18.52 -1.09
CA SER A 242 -3.22 -18.34 -2.49
C SER A 242 -4.45 -18.03 -3.34
N TYR A 243 -4.29 -17.11 -4.28
CA TYR A 243 -5.30 -16.79 -5.29
C TYR A 243 -4.88 -17.41 -6.61
N ASP A 244 -5.58 -18.47 -7.03
CA ASP A 244 -5.45 -18.99 -8.38
C ASP A 244 -6.46 -18.29 -9.29
N SER A 245 -5.97 -17.26 -10.00
CA SER A 245 -6.75 -16.50 -10.98
C SER A 245 -7.25 -17.31 -12.18
N THR A 246 -6.80 -18.57 -12.35
CA THR A 246 -7.05 -19.36 -13.56
C THR A 246 -8.29 -20.25 -13.49
N ALA A 247 -8.74 -20.63 -12.28
CA ALA A 247 -9.85 -21.55 -12.08
C ALA A 247 -11.20 -20.85 -11.79
N THR A 248 -11.20 -19.76 -11.00
CA THR A 248 -12.42 -18.99 -10.67
C THR A 248 -12.08 -17.53 -10.38
N PRO A 249 -12.38 -16.58 -11.29
CA PRO A 249 -12.13 -15.16 -11.01
C PRO A 249 -13.02 -14.70 -9.86
N SER A 250 -12.43 -13.96 -8.90
CA SER A 250 -13.19 -13.29 -7.84
C SER A 250 -14.21 -12.35 -8.47
N LYS A 251 -15.50 -12.53 -8.14
CA LYS A 251 -16.59 -11.73 -8.68
C LYS A 251 -17.09 -10.74 -7.62
N LEU A 252 -16.71 -9.48 -7.74
CA LEU A 252 -17.39 -8.40 -7.03
C LEU A 252 -18.76 -8.18 -7.68
N THR A 253 -19.83 -8.39 -6.91
CA THR A 253 -21.19 -8.11 -7.38
C THR A 253 -21.70 -6.86 -6.67
N VAL A 254 -21.79 -5.75 -7.41
CA VAL A 254 -22.37 -4.50 -6.89
C VAL A 254 -23.84 -4.46 -7.29
N ALA A 255 -24.73 -4.32 -6.31
CA ALA A 255 -26.16 -4.12 -6.58
C ALA A 255 -26.40 -2.64 -6.85
N LEU A 256 -26.89 -2.31 -8.04
CA LEU A 256 -27.21 -0.93 -8.40
C LEU A 256 -28.55 -0.57 -7.74
N THR A 257 -28.51 0.23 -6.67
CA THR A 257 -29.71 0.77 -6.04
C THR A 257 -30.15 1.98 -6.87
N VAL A 258 -31.17 1.80 -7.71
CA VAL A 258 -31.77 2.91 -8.44
C VAL A 258 -32.68 3.65 -7.46
N PRO A 259 -32.52 4.98 -7.27
CA PRO A 259 -33.44 5.76 -6.45
C PRO A 259 -34.88 5.52 -6.93
N GLU A 260 -35.83 5.37 -6.00
CA GLU A 260 -37.22 5.04 -6.35
C GLU A 260 -37.84 6.01 -7.37
N SER A 261 -37.42 7.28 -7.33
CA SER A 261 -37.80 8.33 -8.29
C SER A 261 -37.36 8.03 -9.73
N VAL A 262 -36.24 7.35 -9.93
CA VAL A 262 -35.72 6.92 -11.23
C VAL A 262 -36.30 5.57 -11.63
N ALA A 263 -36.52 4.66 -10.67
CA ALA A 263 -37.15 3.36 -10.91
C ALA A 263 -38.57 3.52 -11.48
N ALA A 264 -39.33 4.51 -10.99
CA ALA A 264 -40.67 4.84 -11.49
C ALA A 264 -40.69 5.40 -12.93
N LEU A 265 -39.56 5.91 -13.44
CA LEU A 265 -39.45 6.45 -14.80
C LEU A 265 -39.19 5.37 -15.86
N VAL A 266 -38.62 4.22 -15.47
CA VAL A 266 -38.34 3.09 -16.38
C VAL A 266 -39.62 2.48 -17.02
N PRO A 267 -40.72 2.21 -16.29
CA PRO A 267 -41.96 1.80 -16.93
C PRO A 267 -42.61 2.95 -17.73
N LEU A 268 -42.39 4.21 -17.32
CA LEU A 268 -42.95 5.38 -18.00
C LEU A 268 -42.32 5.58 -19.39
N THR A 269 -41.02 5.35 -19.55
CA THR A 269 -40.33 5.44 -20.85
C THR A 269 -40.78 4.37 -21.84
N LEU A 270 -41.21 3.20 -21.37
CA LEU A 270 -41.82 2.16 -22.21
C LEU A 270 -43.30 2.45 -22.53
N ALA A 271 -44.04 3.06 -21.60
CA ALA A 271 -45.45 3.34 -21.76
C ALA A 271 -45.73 4.58 -22.64
N LEU A 272 -44.89 5.62 -22.56
CA LEU A 272 -45.08 6.90 -23.27
C LEU A 272 -45.14 6.75 -24.80
N PRO A 273 -44.28 5.97 -25.49
CA PRO A 273 -44.37 5.77 -26.93
C PRO A 273 -45.65 5.04 -27.34
N VAL A 274 -46.12 4.10 -26.52
CA VAL A 274 -47.33 3.31 -26.77
C VAL A 274 -48.57 4.17 -26.57
N ALA A 275 -48.62 4.92 -25.46
CA ALA A 275 -49.69 5.88 -25.18
C ALA A 275 -49.75 6.98 -26.25
N ALA A 276 -48.61 7.53 -26.69
CA ALA A 276 -48.54 8.52 -27.76
C ALA A 276 -49.01 7.97 -29.11
N ARG A 277 -48.65 6.72 -29.46
CA ARG A 277 -49.13 6.05 -30.69
C ARG A 277 -50.63 5.75 -30.62
N TRP A 278 -51.13 5.31 -29.48
CA TRP A 278 -52.55 5.04 -29.27
C TRP A 278 -53.38 6.33 -29.33
N TRP A 279 -52.89 7.41 -28.74
CA TRP A 279 -53.55 8.72 -28.77
C TRP A 279 -53.54 9.34 -30.18
N LYS A 280 -52.45 9.18 -30.94
CA LYS A 280 -52.40 9.58 -32.36
C LYS A 280 -53.37 8.78 -33.24
N ARG A 281 -53.65 7.50 -32.92
CA ARG A 281 -54.62 6.67 -33.65
C ARG A 281 -56.09 6.99 -33.33
N ARG A 282 -56.36 7.68 -32.21
CA ARG A 282 -57.72 8.00 -31.74
C ARG A 282 -58.17 9.43 -32.00
N ARG A 283 -57.30 10.26 -32.61
CA ARG A 283 -57.71 11.58 -33.08
C ARG A 283 -58.22 11.42 -34.53
N PRO A 284 -59.49 11.75 -34.82
CA PRO A 284 -60.00 11.84 -36.18
C PRO A 284 -59.34 12.98 -36.96
#